data_AF-A0A9X4ECF8-F1
#
_entry.id   AF-A0A9X4ECF8-F1
#
_cell.length_a   1.000
_cell.length_b   1.000
_cell.length_c   1.000
_cell.angle_alpha   90.00
_cell.angle_beta   90.00
_cell.angle_gamma   90.00
#
_symmetry.space_group_name_H-M   'P 1'
#
loop_
_entity.id
_entity.type
_entity.pdbx_description
1 polymer ?
#
loop_
_entity_poly.entity_id
_entity_poly.type
_entity_poly.pdbx_seq_one_letter_code
_entity_poly.pdbx_strand_id
1 'polypeptide(L)'
;MNADDLRSLLNEIGLSQVDLAHLIDVTPRAVNLWITGQREIPGPAASYLRLLVSLPQSMRTLELSRLKEDQMAPEGMYGVAFAGVDGTGQGVLVVNNGLAYGYDVGGGKYDGSYTPSKSPGHIDLRLRVTVPPGTSLVQGVPPQPMEYSFDITCTLKARADTFIQVPTPVAPTPVQAHIQFLRDIPN
;
A
#
# COMPACT_ATOMS: atom_id res chain seq x y z
N MET A 1 -19.35 16.29 25.16
CA MET A 1 -18.46 15.14 25.38
C MET A 1 -17.29 15.70 26.16
N ASN A 2 -17.05 15.19 27.36
CA ASN A 2 -15.94 15.59 28.21
C ASN A 2 -14.78 14.59 28.10
N ALA A 3 -13.69 14.81 28.84
CA ALA A 3 -12.51 13.97 28.82
C ALA A 3 -12.76 12.53 29.30
N ASP A 4 -13.64 12.35 30.29
CA ASP A 4 -13.97 11.05 30.86
C ASP A 4 -14.88 10.24 29.91
N ASP A 5 -15.82 10.92 29.24
CA ASP A 5 -16.64 10.35 28.16
C ASP A 5 -15.74 9.81 27.05
N LEU A 6 -14.73 10.60 26.64
CA LEU A 6 -13.80 10.23 25.58
C LEU A 6 -12.95 9.00 25.95
N ARG A 7 -12.42 8.94 27.18
CA ARG A 7 -11.65 7.76 27.64
C ARG A 7 -12.51 6.51 27.68
N SER A 8 -13.72 6.63 28.19
CA SER A 8 -14.67 5.51 28.27
C SER A 8 -15.02 5.00 26.88
N LEU A 9 -15.28 5.93 25.94
CA LEU A 9 -15.59 5.62 24.55
C LEU A 9 -14.42 4.90 23.88
N LEU A 10 -13.19 5.42 23.97
CA LEU A 10 -11.99 4.79 23.39
C LEU A 10 -11.77 3.37 23.90
N ASN A 11 -11.97 3.14 25.20
CA ASN A 11 -11.86 1.81 25.79
C ASN A 11 -12.97 0.87 25.30
N GLU A 12 -14.20 1.35 25.16
CA GLU A 12 -15.34 0.57 24.67
C GLU A 12 -15.13 0.09 23.23
N ILE A 13 -14.62 0.97 22.36
CA ILE A 13 -14.37 0.63 20.95
C ILE A 13 -12.98 0.04 20.69
N GLY A 14 -12.14 -0.09 21.72
CA GLY A 14 -10.78 -0.61 21.62
C GLY A 14 -9.84 0.23 20.75
N LEU A 15 -10.05 1.55 20.70
CA LEU A 15 -9.29 2.47 19.87
C LEU A 15 -8.18 3.15 20.69
N SER A 16 -6.95 3.14 20.19
CA SER A 16 -5.86 3.86 20.85
C SER A 16 -5.92 5.37 20.60
N GLN A 17 -5.17 6.16 21.38
CA GLN A 17 -5.06 7.60 21.16
C GLN A 17 -4.45 7.93 19.78
N VAL A 18 -3.51 7.10 19.34
CA VAL A 18 -2.82 7.27 18.05
C VAL A 18 -3.79 6.97 16.92
N ASP A 19 -4.56 5.89 17.02
CA ASP A 19 -5.55 5.52 16.00
C ASP A 19 -6.65 6.58 15.87
N LEU A 20 -7.13 7.13 17.00
CA LEU A 20 -8.07 8.24 16.97
C LEU A 20 -7.44 9.46 16.27
N ALA A 21 -6.19 9.79 16.57
CA ALA A 21 -5.51 10.92 15.96
C ALA A 21 -5.48 10.81 14.44
N HIS A 22 -5.17 9.61 13.92
CA HIS A 22 -5.22 9.33 12.49
C HIS A 22 -6.64 9.43 11.91
N LEU A 23 -7.65 8.90 12.62
CA LEU A 23 -9.03 8.83 12.12
C LEU A 23 -9.68 10.19 11.83
N ILE A 24 -9.32 11.19 12.61
CA ILE A 24 -9.88 12.55 12.50
C ILE A 24 -8.83 13.57 12.06
N ASP A 25 -7.69 13.10 11.53
CA ASP A 25 -6.59 13.91 11.00
C ASP A 25 -6.09 15.00 11.96
N VAL A 26 -5.70 14.57 13.17
CA VAL A 26 -5.07 15.45 14.18
C VAL A 26 -3.81 14.82 14.74
N THR A 27 -3.04 15.59 15.49
CA THR A 27 -1.85 15.06 16.17
C THR A 27 -2.21 14.22 17.41
N PRO A 28 -1.46 13.16 17.75
CA PRO A 28 -1.66 12.42 19.01
C PRO A 28 -1.57 13.32 20.24
N ARG A 29 -0.76 14.39 20.17
CA ARG A 29 -0.68 15.40 21.22
C ARG A 29 -2.00 16.13 21.43
N ALA A 30 -2.71 16.50 20.36
CA ALA A 30 -4.02 17.14 20.48
C ALA A 30 -5.02 16.23 21.18
N VAL A 31 -5.04 14.94 20.83
CA VAL A 31 -5.88 13.92 21.47
C VAL A 31 -5.53 13.77 22.96
N ASN A 32 -4.24 13.73 23.30
CA ASN A 32 -3.82 13.67 24.70
C ASN A 32 -4.28 14.89 25.52
N LEU A 33 -4.25 16.09 24.93
CA LEU A 33 -4.78 17.30 25.59
C LEU A 33 -6.29 17.21 25.86
N TRP A 34 -7.05 16.53 25.00
CA TRP A 34 -8.47 16.28 25.22
C TRP A 34 -8.71 15.26 26.34
N ILE A 35 -7.95 14.16 26.32
CA ILE A 35 -8.05 13.07 27.30
C ILE A 35 -7.65 13.54 28.70
N THR A 36 -6.69 14.46 28.81
CA THR A 36 -6.27 15.05 30.09
C THR A 36 -7.15 16.20 30.55
N GLY A 37 -8.11 16.65 29.72
CA GLY A 37 -8.98 17.79 30.03
C GLY A 37 -8.29 19.15 29.94
N GLN A 38 -7.05 19.21 29.44
CA GLN A 38 -6.32 20.47 29.24
C GLN A 38 -6.86 21.29 28.08
N ARG A 39 -7.59 20.65 27.15
CA ARG A 39 -8.24 21.29 26.01
C ARG A 39 -9.61 20.65 25.76
N GLU A 40 -10.59 21.46 25.40
CA GLU A 40 -11.90 20.97 24.98
C GLU A 40 -11.83 20.17 23.67
N ILE A 41 -12.71 19.16 23.56
CA ILE A 41 -12.86 18.37 22.34
C ILE A 41 -13.60 19.22 21.30
N PRO A 42 -13.03 19.42 20.09
CA PRO A 42 -13.70 20.16 19.03
C PRO A 42 -15.05 19.53 18.66
N GLY A 43 -16.05 20.37 18.37
CA GLY A 43 -17.40 19.93 17.98
C GLY A 43 -17.42 18.89 16.85
N PRO A 44 -16.67 19.08 15.74
CA PRO A 44 -16.61 18.08 14.67
C PRO A 44 -16.07 16.71 15.12
N ALA A 45 -15.00 16.69 15.93
CA ALA A 45 -14.42 15.46 16.46
C ALA A 45 -15.42 14.73 17.38
N ALA A 46 -16.10 15.47 18.26
CA ALA A 46 -17.12 14.91 19.14
C ALA A 46 -18.32 14.35 18.34
N SER A 47 -18.75 15.03 17.28
CA SER A 47 -19.84 14.57 16.42
C SER A 47 -19.46 13.31 15.65
N TYR A 48 -18.25 13.25 15.10
CA TYR A 48 -17.74 12.07 14.41
C TYR A 48 -17.67 10.85 15.35
N LEU A 49 -17.14 11.01 16.56
CA LEU A 49 -17.07 9.92 17.54
C LEU A 49 -18.46 9.40 17.94
N ARG A 50 -19.44 10.29 18.11
CA ARG A 50 -20.84 9.90 18.36
C ARG A 50 -21.42 9.12 17.21
N LEU A 51 -21.16 9.54 15.97
CA LEU A 51 -21.58 8.81 14.78
C LEU A 51 -20.97 7.41 14.77
N LEU A 52 -19.65 7.30 14.99
CA LEU A 52 -18.92 6.02 15.00
C LEU A 52 -19.48 5.03 16.03
N VAL A 53 -19.84 5.51 17.22
CA VAL A 53 -20.49 4.68 18.25
C VAL A 53 -21.93 4.32 17.88
N SER A 54 -22.66 5.21 17.21
CA SER A 54 -24.02 4.90 16.74
C SER A 54 -24.07 3.88 15.60
N LEU A 55 -22.95 3.64 14.90
CA LEU A 55 -22.89 2.68 13.81
C LEU A 55 -23.07 1.23 14.31
N PRO A 56 -23.73 0.36 13.50
CA PRO A 56 -23.72 -1.08 13.71
C PRO A 56 -22.30 -1.63 13.77
N GLN A 57 -22.08 -2.69 14.55
CA GLN A 57 -20.75 -3.27 14.79
C GLN A 57 -20.02 -3.67 13.50
N SER A 58 -20.75 -4.10 12.47
CA SER A 58 -20.19 -4.43 11.15
C SER A 58 -19.61 -3.21 10.43
N MET A 59 -20.31 -2.07 10.43
CA MET A 59 -19.83 -0.83 9.82
C MET A 59 -18.70 -0.20 10.63
N ARG A 60 -18.77 -0.27 11.95
CA ARG A 60 -17.69 0.21 12.83
C ARG A 60 -16.41 -0.57 12.58
N THR A 61 -16.50 -1.90 12.46
CA THR A 61 -15.36 -2.76 12.13
C THR A 61 -14.75 -2.40 10.77
N LEU A 62 -15.59 -2.09 9.77
CA LEU A 62 -15.12 -1.67 8.45
C LEU A 62 -14.38 -0.32 8.49
N GLU A 63 -14.88 0.65 9.23
CA GLU A 63 -14.21 1.95 9.37
C GLU A 63 -12.88 1.81 10.13
N LEU A 64 -12.87 1.00 11.20
CA LEU A 64 -11.66 0.72 11.97
C LEU A 64 -10.64 -0.15 11.19
N SER A 65 -11.08 -0.99 10.26
CA SER A 65 -10.15 -1.75 9.41
C SER A 65 -9.46 -0.84 8.39
N ARG A 66 -10.14 0.20 7.88
CA ARG A 66 -9.52 1.22 7.01
C ARG A 66 -8.37 1.94 7.69
N LEU A 67 -8.47 2.25 8.99
CA LEU A 67 -7.36 2.82 9.76
C LEU A 67 -6.13 1.91 9.80
N LYS A 68 -6.35 0.61 9.95
CA LYS A 68 -5.26 -0.38 9.97
C LYS A 68 -4.65 -0.56 8.58
N GLU A 69 -5.46 -0.40 7.53
CA GLU A 69 -5.00 -0.38 6.14
C GLU A 69 -4.18 0.90 5.84
N ASP A 70 -4.60 2.07 6.35
CA ASP A 70 -3.88 3.34 6.22
C ASP A 70 -2.55 3.36 6.99
N GLN A 71 -2.49 2.72 8.16
CA GLN A 71 -1.22 2.49 8.88
C GLN A 71 -0.26 1.53 8.14
N MET A 72 -0.76 0.83 7.11
CA MET A 72 0.01 0.01 6.20
C MET A 72 -0.03 0.54 4.77
N ALA A 73 -0.17 1.86 4.60
CA ALA A 73 -0.22 2.50 3.29
C ALA A 73 0.90 1.92 2.40
N PRO A 74 0.53 1.21 1.32
CA PRO A 74 1.49 0.57 0.43
C PRO A 74 2.27 1.59 -0.39
N GLU A 75 1.94 2.86 -0.24
CA GLU A 75 2.56 3.96 -0.95
C GLU A 75 4.04 4.07 -0.61
N GLY A 76 4.82 4.36 -1.64
CA GLY A 76 6.25 4.39 -1.54
C GLY A 76 6.96 4.05 -2.83
N MET A 77 8.27 4.21 -2.77
CA MET A 77 9.19 3.75 -3.79
C MET A 77 9.76 2.40 -3.37
N TYR A 78 9.78 1.46 -4.31
CA TYR A 78 10.28 0.12 -4.16
C TYR A 78 11.40 -0.13 -5.17
N GLY A 79 12.46 -0.78 -4.72
CA GLY A 79 13.49 -1.34 -5.57
C GLY A 79 13.04 -2.72 -6.03
N VAL A 80 13.26 -3.02 -7.31
CA VAL A 80 12.93 -4.31 -7.91
C VAL A 80 14.22 -4.88 -8.46
N ALA A 81 14.70 -5.99 -7.89
CA ALA A 81 15.73 -6.81 -8.51
C ALA A 81 15.08 -8.10 -8.99
N PHE A 82 15.29 -8.47 -10.24
CA PHE A 82 14.62 -9.63 -10.82
C PHE A 82 15.57 -10.51 -11.62
N ALA A 83 15.27 -11.80 -11.65
CA ALA A 83 16.07 -12.82 -12.31
C ALA A 83 15.19 -13.82 -13.05
N GLY A 84 15.63 -14.20 -14.24
CA GLY A 84 15.08 -15.31 -14.99
C GLY A 84 16.18 -16.31 -15.35
N VAL A 85 15.89 -17.20 -16.29
CA VAL A 85 16.83 -18.25 -16.72
C VAL A 85 18.02 -17.74 -17.54
N ASP A 86 17.91 -16.54 -18.12
CA ASP A 86 18.87 -15.97 -19.08
C ASP A 86 19.40 -14.59 -18.65
N GLY A 87 19.22 -14.23 -17.38
CA GLY A 87 19.81 -13.00 -16.84
C GLY A 87 19.13 -12.43 -15.62
N THR A 88 19.58 -11.23 -15.27
CA THR A 88 19.05 -10.43 -14.17
C THR A 88 18.79 -9.00 -14.63
N GLY A 89 17.90 -8.33 -13.91
CA GLY A 89 17.56 -6.94 -14.14
C GLY A 89 17.28 -6.21 -12.83
N GLN A 90 17.29 -4.89 -12.90
CA GLN A 90 16.96 -4.01 -11.79
C GLN A 90 16.04 -2.91 -12.29
N GLY A 91 15.15 -2.46 -11.42
CA GLY A 91 14.22 -1.40 -11.69
C GLY A 91 13.66 -0.79 -10.42
N VAL A 92 12.74 0.13 -10.62
CA VAL A 92 12.00 0.79 -9.56
C VAL A 92 10.51 0.65 -9.81
N LEU A 93 9.75 0.54 -8.73
CA LEU A 93 8.30 0.55 -8.72
C LEU A 93 7.83 1.62 -7.73
N VAL A 94 6.91 2.45 -8.15
CA VAL A 94 6.27 3.47 -7.32
C VAL A 94 4.81 3.09 -7.16
N VAL A 95 4.35 3.07 -5.93
CA VAL A 95 2.96 2.82 -5.56
C VAL A 95 2.44 4.11 -4.93
N ASN A 96 1.37 4.69 -5.48
CA ASN A 96 0.86 5.99 -5.04
C ASN A 96 -0.61 6.17 -5.44
N ASN A 97 -1.49 6.49 -4.49
CA ASN A 97 -2.87 6.87 -4.74
C ASN A 97 -3.63 5.89 -5.66
N GLY A 98 -3.51 4.58 -5.39
CA GLY A 98 -4.13 3.51 -6.19
C GLY A 98 -3.41 3.19 -7.51
N LEU A 99 -2.40 3.95 -7.90
CA LEU A 99 -1.58 3.72 -9.09
C LEU A 99 -0.29 2.99 -8.74
N ALA A 100 0.20 2.20 -9.69
CA ALA A 100 1.49 1.54 -9.60
C ALA A 100 2.22 1.67 -10.94
N TYR A 101 3.42 2.24 -10.92
CA TYR A 101 4.19 2.48 -12.14
C TYR A 101 5.70 2.40 -11.89
N GLY A 102 6.48 2.13 -12.93
CA GLY A 102 7.91 1.92 -12.75
C GLY A 102 8.69 1.74 -14.04
N TYR A 103 9.99 1.49 -13.88
CA TYR A 103 10.92 1.38 -14.99
C TYR A 103 12.11 0.48 -14.62
N ASP A 104 12.66 -0.25 -15.59
CA ASP A 104 13.91 -1.00 -15.43
C ASP A 104 15.05 -0.53 -16.33
N VAL A 105 16.25 -1.03 -16.01
CA VAL A 105 17.49 -0.76 -16.75
C VAL A 105 17.48 -1.26 -18.20
N GLY A 106 16.62 -2.22 -18.53
CA GLY A 106 16.41 -2.70 -19.90
C GLY A 106 15.47 -1.81 -20.71
N GLY A 107 14.88 -0.82 -20.07
CA GLY A 107 13.96 0.13 -20.68
C GLY A 107 12.49 -0.28 -20.59
N GLY A 108 12.18 -1.38 -19.90
CA GLY A 108 10.83 -1.84 -19.65
C GLY A 108 10.06 -0.86 -18.78
N LYS A 109 8.83 -0.54 -19.18
CA LYS A 109 7.89 0.30 -18.40
C LYS A 109 6.86 -0.58 -17.72
N TYR A 110 6.48 -0.21 -16.51
CA TYR A 110 5.38 -0.84 -15.78
C TYR A 110 4.34 0.22 -15.49
N ASP A 111 3.08 -0.03 -15.83
CA ASP A 111 1.98 0.89 -15.57
C ASP A 111 0.72 0.13 -15.17
N GLY A 112 0.04 0.59 -14.13
CA GLY A 112 -1.18 -0.06 -13.67
C GLY A 112 -1.66 0.44 -12.32
N SER A 113 -2.26 -0.46 -11.55
CA SER A 113 -2.90 -0.13 -10.28
C SER A 113 -2.64 -1.19 -9.22
N TYR A 114 -2.93 -0.82 -7.98
CA TYR A 114 -2.93 -1.73 -6.85
C TYR A 114 -4.24 -1.64 -6.08
N THR A 115 -4.58 -2.72 -5.39
CA THR A 115 -5.66 -2.77 -4.41
C THR A 115 -5.21 -3.48 -3.15
N PRO A 116 -5.78 -3.18 -1.98
CA PRO A 116 -5.60 -4.01 -0.80
C PRO A 116 -5.91 -5.48 -1.12
N SER A 117 -5.05 -6.38 -0.67
CA SER A 117 -5.26 -7.82 -0.81
C SER A 117 -6.19 -8.33 0.30
N LYS A 118 -6.69 -9.56 0.15
CA LYS A 118 -7.42 -10.26 1.23
C LYS A 118 -6.52 -10.57 2.44
N SER A 119 -5.21 -10.64 2.21
CA SER A 119 -4.21 -10.85 3.25
C SER A 119 -3.83 -9.50 3.88
N PRO A 120 -3.98 -9.34 5.21
CA PRO A 120 -3.61 -8.10 5.89
C PRO A 120 -2.17 -7.69 5.55
N GLY A 121 -1.99 -6.40 5.24
CA GLY A 121 -0.68 -5.84 4.93
C GLY A 121 -0.09 -6.23 3.58
N HIS A 122 -0.89 -6.83 2.71
CA HIS A 122 -0.50 -7.12 1.34
C HIS A 122 -1.32 -6.30 0.35
N ILE A 123 -0.75 -6.04 -0.82
CA ILE A 123 -1.46 -5.46 -1.96
C ILE A 123 -1.37 -6.38 -3.15
N ASP A 124 -2.45 -6.38 -3.93
CA ASP A 124 -2.51 -7.04 -5.23
C ASP A 124 -2.23 -5.98 -6.30
N LEU A 125 -1.19 -6.21 -7.10
CA LEU A 125 -0.80 -5.41 -8.25
C LEU A 125 -1.38 -5.99 -9.54
N ARG A 126 -1.79 -5.09 -10.43
CA ARG A 126 -2.07 -5.38 -11.83
C ARG A 126 -1.29 -4.39 -12.68
N LEU A 127 -0.27 -4.88 -13.38
CA LEU A 127 0.65 -4.06 -14.16
C LEU A 127 0.64 -4.50 -15.61
N ARG A 128 0.65 -3.51 -16.50
CA ARG A 128 1.04 -3.68 -17.89
C ARG A 128 2.53 -3.42 -18.01
N VAL A 129 3.26 -4.41 -18.51
CA VAL A 129 4.67 -4.28 -18.85
C VAL A 129 4.78 -3.94 -20.32
N THR A 130 5.47 -2.85 -20.66
CA THR A 130 5.77 -2.45 -22.04
C THR A 130 7.26 -2.57 -22.29
N VAL A 131 7.62 -3.38 -23.28
CA VAL A 131 9.01 -3.74 -23.61
C VAL A 131 9.40 -3.05 -24.92
N PRO A 132 10.48 -2.23 -24.94
CA PRO A 132 10.89 -1.56 -26.15
C PRO A 132 11.51 -2.52 -27.17
N PRO A 133 11.54 -2.15 -28.46
CA PRO A 133 12.20 -2.92 -29.51
C PRO A 133 13.66 -3.24 -29.15
N GLY A 134 14.13 -4.43 -29.54
CA GLY A 134 15.53 -4.82 -29.36
C GLY A 134 15.91 -5.27 -27.94
N THR A 135 14.96 -5.33 -27.01
CA THR A 135 15.20 -5.70 -25.61
C THR A 135 15.07 -7.21 -25.39
N SER A 136 16.13 -7.84 -24.87
CA SER A 136 16.07 -9.23 -24.39
C SER A 136 15.38 -9.30 -23.03
N LEU A 137 14.52 -10.28 -22.81
CA LEU A 137 13.97 -10.55 -21.48
C LEU A 137 14.87 -11.49 -20.69
N VAL A 138 14.92 -11.31 -19.37
CA VAL A 138 15.67 -12.18 -18.44
C VAL A 138 15.22 -13.65 -18.47
N GLN A 139 14.06 -13.93 -19.08
CA GLN A 139 13.50 -15.27 -19.26
C GLN A 139 14.04 -15.97 -20.53
N GLY A 140 14.95 -15.34 -21.28
CA GLY A 140 15.51 -15.88 -22.52
C GLY A 140 14.60 -15.72 -23.74
N VAL A 141 13.60 -14.85 -23.65
CA VAL A 141 12.76 -14.50 -24.81
C VAL A 141 13.58 -13.59 -25.73
N PRO A 142 13.76 -13.95 -27.02
CA PRO A 142 14.54 -13.14 -27.95
C PRO A 142 13.96 -11.73 -28.14
N PRO A 143 14.83 -10.73 -28.39
CA PRO A 143 14.41 -9.38 -28.74
C PRO A 143 13.39 -9.35 -29.88
N GLN A 144 12.38 -8.51 -29.73
CA GLN A 144 11.38 -8.25 -30.77
C GLN A 144 11.71 -6.96 -31.54
N PRO A 145 11.42 -6.89 -32.84
CA PRO A 145 11.70 -5.69 -33.65
C PRO A 145 10.73 -4.52 -33.39
N MET A 146 9.64 -4.77 -32.65
CA MET A 146 8.62 -3.79 -32.30
C MET A 146 8.38 -3.80 -30.79
N GLU A 147 7.86 -2.68 -30.29
CA GLU A 147 7.36 -2.60 -28.92
C GLU A 147 6.20 -3.57 -28.74
N TYR A 148 6.17 -4.24 -27.59
CA TYR A 148 5.04 -5.08 -27.21
C TYR A 148 4.73 -4.90 -25.74
N SER A 149 3.52 -5.30 -25.34
CA SER A 149 3.09 -5.22 -23.95
C SER A 149 2.37 -6.48 -23.51
N PHE A 150 2.45 -6.77 -22.22
CA PHE A 150 1.73 -7.87 -21.60
C PHE A 150 1.38 -7.53 -20.16
N ASP A 151 0.33 -8.16 -19.64
CA ASP A 151 -0.15 -7.89 -18.28
C ASP A 151 0.42 -8.94 -17.31
N ILE A 152 0.80 -8.49 -16.11
CA ILE A 152 1.24 -9.32 -14.98
C ILE A 152 0.40 -8.99 -13.76
N THR A 153 0.25 -9.98 -12.88
CA THR A 153 -0.35 -9.81 -11.56
C THR A 153 0.56 -10.42 -10.51
N CYS A 154 0.67 -9.76 -9.36
CA CYS A 154 1.40 -10.27 -8.22
C CYS A 154 0.87 -9.67 -6.92
N THR A 155 1.16 -10.36 -5.81
CA THR A 155 0.82 -9.88 -4.46
C THR A 155 2.13 -9.61 -3.73
N LEU A 156 2.23 -8.45 -3.08
CA LEU A 156 3.40 -8.08 -2.29
C LEU A 156 2.99 -7.64 -0.89
N LYS A 157 3.88 -7.86 0.08
CA LYS A 157 3.74 -7.30 1.41
C LYS A 157 4.14 -5.82 1.37
N ALA A 158 3.23 -4.95 1.76
CA ALA A 158 3.46 -3.50 1.77
C ALA A 158 4.65 -3.16 2.66
N ARG A 159 5.50 -2.23 2.19
CA ARG A 159 6.65 -1.68 2.94
C ARG A 159 7.61 -2.72 3.53
N ALA A 160 7.78 -3.85 2.84
CA ALA A 160 8.63 -4.94 3.29
C ALA A 160 9.55 -5.44 2.18
N ASP A 161 10.62 -6.11 2.60
CA ASP A 161 11.52 -6.83 1.71
C ASP A 161 10.94 -8.22 1.48
N THR A 162 10.65 -8.55 0.22
CA THR A 162 9.98 -9.80 -0.13
C THR A 162 10.52 -10.41 -1.41
N PHE A 163 10.58 -11.74 -1.45
CA PHE A 163 10.84 -12.50 -2.65
C PHE A 163 9.52 -13.05 -3.18
N ILE A 164 9.22 -12.76 -4.44
CA ILE A 164 8.00 -13.20 -5.11
C ILE A 164 8.33 -13.86 -6.44
N GLN A 165 7.44 -14.76 -6.86
CA GLN A 165 7.43 -15.31 -8.20
C GLN A 165 6.38 -14.56 -9.02
N VAL A 166 6.78 -14.04 -10.16
CA VAL A 166 5.92 -13.29 -11.07
C VAL A 166 5.74 -14.12 -12.35
N PRO A 167 4.59 -14.79 -12.51
CA PRO A 167 4.24 -15.42 -13.78
C PRO A 167 4.09 -14.36 -14.87
N THR A 168 4.51 -14.71 -16.07
CA THR A 168 4.36 -13.85 -17.25
C THR A 168 3.75 -14.67 -18.38
N PRO A 169 3.01 -14.07 -19.32
CA PRO A 169 2.48 -14.80 -20.47
C PRO A 169 3.54 -15.09 -21.55
N VAL A 170 4.73 -14.51 -21.47
CA VAL A 170 5.77 -14.58 -22.52
C VAL A 170 6.71 -15.78 -22.37
N ALA A 171 6.77 -16.41 -21.19
CA ALA A 171 7.58 -17.59 -20.94
C ALA A 171 6.96 -18.46 -19.83
N PRO A 172 7.17 -19.79 -19.85
CA PRO A 172 6.58 -20.71 -18.88
C PRO A 172 7.21 -20.60 -17.47
N THR A 173 8.47 -20.15 -17.39
CA THR A 173 9.17 -20.00 -16.12
C THR A 173 8.89 -18.61 -15.54
N PRO A 174 8.41 -18.52 -14.29
CA PRO A 174 8.17 -17.23 -13.64
C PRO A 174 9.48 -16.50 -13.40
N VAL A 175 9.41 -15.17 -13.39
CA VAL A 175 10.51 -14.31 -12.94
C VAL A 175 10.58 -14.35 -11.42
N GLN A 176 11.78 -14.54 -10.86
CA GLN A 176 12.02 -14.37 -9.43
C GLN A 176 12.31 -12.89 -9.19
N ALA A 177 11.52 -12.23 -8.35
CA ALA A 177 11.71 -10.82 -8.03
C ALA A 177 11.92 -10.64 -6.52
N HIS A 178 12.94 -9.86 -6.17
CA HIS A 178 13.16 -9.30 -4.86
C HIS A 178 12.66 -7.85 -4.87
N ILE A 179 11.63 -7.59 -4.08
CA ILE A 179 11.03 -6.28 -3.89
C ILE A 179 11.53 -5.73 -2.56
N GLN A 180 12.14 -4.55 -2.59
CA GLN A 180 12.67 -3.87 -1.41
C GLN A 180 11.96 -2.53 -1.22
N PHE A 181 11.45 -2.24 -0.03
CA PHE A 181 10.93 -0.90 0.25
C PHE A 181 12.09 0.09 0.41
N LEU A 182 12.10 1.16 -0.37
CA LEU A 182 13.18 2.14 -0.36
C LEU A 182 12.85 3.32 0.55
N ARG A 183 11.70 3.97 0.30
CA ARG A 183 11.29 5.19 1.00
C ARG A 183 9.84 5.57 0.71
N ASP A 184 9.33 6.45 1.55
CA ASP A 184 8.10 7.20 1.30
C ASP A 184 8.24 8.17 0.12
N ILE A 185 7.11 8.40 -0.55
CA ILE A 185 6.96 9.46 -1.54
C ILE A 185 6.88 10.80 -0.78
N PRO A 186 7.64 11.83 -1.16
CA PRO A 186 7.53 13.14 -0.54
C PRO A 186 6.13 13.72 -0.74
N ASN A 187 5.58 14.32 0.32
CA ASN A 187 4.37 15.16 0.26
C ASN A 187 4.64 16.47 -0.49
#